data_AF-A0A9E1S4T5-F1
#
_entry.id   AF-A0A9E1S4T5-F1
#
_cell.length_a   1.000
_cell.length_b   1.000
_cell.length_c   1.000
_cell.angle_alpha   90.00
_cell.angle_beta   90.00
_cell.angle_gamma   90.00
#
_symmetry.space_group_name_H-M   'P 1'
#
loop_
_entity.id
_entity.type
_entity.pdbx_description
1 polymer ?
#
loop_
_entity_poly.entity_id
_entity_poly.type
_entity_poly.pdbx_seq_one_letter_code
_entity_poly.pdbx_strand_id
1 'polypeptide(L)'
;MIVIFLSLSLGREVVRNKTIASEIAVLEAQAGQLITENLAISELQSALQSESFIEREARLKLGMKKPGEGVVVIQDRIDGQVVNSGESDPFGFVIDPEAEVVEDVSNTSKWWYYFFDKTNYDRHQSS
;
A
#
# COMPACT_ATOMS: atom_id res chain seq x y z
N MET A 1 66.47 -23.12 -25.92
CA MET A 1 66.29 -22.74 -24.49
C MET A 1 65.82 -21.29 -24.34
N ILE A 2 66.57 -20.28 -24.81
CA ILE A 2 66.22 -18.85 -24.64
C ILE A 2 64.85 -18.44 -25.20
N VAL A 3 64.46 -18.96 -26.38
CA VAL A 3 63.17 -18.62 -27.02
C VAL A 3 61.97 -19.12 -26.20
N ILE A 4 62.10 -20.28 -25.55
CA ILE A 4 61.03 -20.87 -24.71
C ILE A 4 60.85 -20.03 -23.44
N PHE A 5 61.96 -19.63 -22.80
CA PHE A 5 61.93 -18.73 -21.64
C PHE A 5 61.33 -17.36 -21.97
N LEU A 6 61.69 -16.79 -23.12
CA LEU A 6 61.09 -15.53 -23.57
C LEU A 6 59.58 -15.65 -23.80
N SER A 7 59.16 -16.74 -24.45
CA SER A 7 57.75 -17.00 -24.74
C SER A 7 56.92 -17.15 -23.47
N LEU A 8 57.44 -17.86 -22.46
CA LEU A 8 56.79 -18.03 -21.16
C LEU A 8 56.68 -16.70 -20.40
N SER A 9 57.73 -15.88 -20.42
CA SER A 9 57.73 -14.57 -19.75
C SER A 9 56.73 -13.61 -20.37
N LEU A 10 56.66 -13.55 -21.71
CA LEU A 10 55.73 -12.69 -22.44
C LEU A 10 54.27 -13.16 -22.27
N GLY A 11 54.03 -14.48 -22.31
CA GLY A 11 52.70 -15.05 -22.09
C GLY A 11 52.12 -14.70 -20.72
N ARG A 12 52.95 -14.73 -19.68
CA ARG A 12 52.54 -14.38 -18.31
C ARG A 12 52.16 -12.90 -18.18
N GLU A 13 52.89 -12.01 -18.83
CA GLU A 13 52.60 -10.57 -18.82
C GLU A 13 51.31 -10.23 -19.58
N VAL A 14 51.08 -10.89 -20.72
CA VAL A 14 49.83 -10.74 -21.49
C VAL A 14 48.63 -11.19 -20.67
N VAL A 15 48.73 -12.32 -19.96
CA VAL A 15 47.66 -12.80 -19.07
C VAL A 15 47.41 -11.80 -17.95
N ARG A 16 48.47 -11.28 -17.31
CA ARG A 16 48.35 -10.29 -16.23
C ARG A 16 47.68 -9.00 -16.68
N ASN A 17 48.03 -8.48 -17.85
CA ASN A 17 47.37 -7.29 -18.41
C ASN A 17 45.89 -7.53 -18.70
N LYS A 18 45.54 -8.73 -19.20
CA LYS A 18 44.13 -9.09 -19.41
C LYS A 18 43.35 -9.18 -18.10
N THR A 19 43.94 -9.75 -17.05
CA THR A 19 43.31 -9.79 -15.72
C THR A 19 43.05 -8.39 -15.18
N ILE A 20 44.05 -7.50 -15.22
CA ILE A 20 43.89 -6.11 -14.76
C ILE A 20 42.80 -5.38 -15.56
N ALA A 21 42.79 -5.52 -16.89
CA ALA A 21 41.74 -4.92 -17.73
C ALA A 21 40.34 -5.46 -17.39
N SER A 22 40.23 -6.76 -17.08
CA SER A 22 38.95 -7.35 -16.66
C SER A 22 38.50 -6.86 -15.28
N GLU A 23 39.42 -6.66 -14.34
CA GLU A 23 39.12 -6.11 -13.02
C GLU A 23 38.64 -4.65 -13.13
N ILE A 24 39.27 -3.84 -13.98
CA ILE A 24 38.83 -2.47 -14.27
C ILE A 24 37.41 -2.48 -14.84
N ALA A 25 37.14 -3.32 -15.85
CA ALA A 25 35.80 -3.41 -16.45
C ALA A 25 34.73 -3.84 -15.43
N VAL A 26 35.07 -4.74 -14.51
CA VAL A 26 34.18 -5.16 -13.42
C VAL A 26 33.92 -4.03 -12.43
N LEU A 27 34.96 -3.27 -12.06
CA LEU A 27 34.82 -2.11 -11.16
C LEU A 27 33.99 -1.00 -11.80
N GLU A 28 34.18 -0.72 -13.10
CA GLU A 28 33.38 0.24 -13.86
C GLU A 28 31.91 -0.18 -13.92
N ALA A 29 31.64 -1.47 -14.16
CA ALA A 29 30.27 -1.99 -14.16
C ALA A 29 29.61 -1.87 -12.77
N GLN A 30 30.35 -2.16 -11.69
CA GLN A 30 29.84 -1.99 -10.33
C GLN A 30 29.57 -0.51 -10.01
N ALA A 31 30.43 0.40 -10.42
CA ALA A 31 30.21 1.84 -10.25
C ALA A 31 28.95 2.30 -10.99
N GLY A 32 28.74 1.84 -12.23
CA GLY A 32 27.52 2.13 -12.99
C GLY A 32 26.24 1.62 -12.34
N GLN A 33 26.28 0.40 -11.78
CA GLN A 33 25.16 -0.14 -11.00
C GLN A 33 24.87 0.72 -9.77
N LEU A 34 25.91 1.09 -9.01
CA LEU A 34 25.76 1.89 -7.80
C LEU A 34 25.15 3.28 -8.10
N ILE A 35 25.55 3.92 -9.20
CA ILE A 35 24.97 5.19 -9.65
C ILE A 35 23.49 5.02 -9.96
N THR A 36 23.13 3.95 -10.67
CA THR A 36 21.74 3.65 -11.06
C THR A 36 20.88 3.41 -9.82
N GLU A 37 21.36 2.64 -8.86
CA GLU A 37 20.68 2.40 -7.58
C GLU A 37 20.50 3.70 -6.78
N ASN A 38 21.53 4.54 -6.74
CA ASN A 38 21.45 5.82 -6.03
C ASN A 38 20.38 6.75 -6.64
N LEU A 39 20.29 6.78 -7.98
CA LEU A 39 19.28 7.55 -8.70
C LEU A 39 17.87 7.04 -8.38
N ALA A 40 17.66 5.72 -8.42
CA ALA A 40 16.36 5.12 -8.07
C ALA A 40 15.94 5.41 -6.62
N ILE A 41 16.89 5.36 -5.67
CA ILE A 41 16.64 5.72 -4.26
C ILE A 41 16.27 7.21 -4.15
N SER A 42 16.97 8.08 -4.88
CA SER A 42 16.68 9.51 -4.89
C SER A 42 15.30 9.82 -5.46
N GLU A 43 14.90 9.14 -6.55
CA GLU A 43 13.56 9.27 -7.12
C GLU A 43 12.48 8.80 -6.14
N LEU A 44 12.69 7.66 -5.47
CA LEU A 44 11.78 7.18 -4.42
C LEU A 44 11.66 8.18 -3.29
N GLN A 45 12.79 8.72 -2.81
CA GLN A 45 12.81 9.74 -1.77
C GLN A 45 12.00 10.97 -2.22
N SER A 46 12.21 11.44 -3.44
CA SER A 46 11.46 12.57 -4.00
C SER A 46 9.96 12.28 -4.07
N ALA A 47 9.59 11.07 -4.50
CA ALA A 47 8.19 10.64 -4.55
C ALA A 47 7.54 10.59 -3.15
N LEU A 48 8.26 10.13 -2.14
CA LEU A 48 7.78 10.10 -0.74
C LEU A 48 7.72 11.49 -0.10
N GLN A 49 8.64 12.39 -0.46
CA GLN A 49 8.63 13.78 -0.02
C GLN A 49 7.59 14.63 -0.75
N SER A 50 7.01 14.13 -1.84
CA SER A 50 5.98 14.86 -2.58
C SER A 50 4.74 15.11 -1.73
N GLU A 51 4.14 16.29 -1.91
CA GLU A 51 2.89 16.67 -1.22
C GLU A 51 1.77 15.64 -1.42
N SER A 52 1.78 14.91 -2.54
CA SER A 52 0.80 13.87 -2.84
C SER A 52 0.86 12.67 -1.89
N PHE A 53 2.06 12.30 -1.40
CA PHE A 53 2.23 11.22 -0.43
C PHE A 53 1.83 11.69 0.97
N ILE A 54 2.22 12.90 1.34
CA ILE A 54 1.82 13.55 2.60
C ILE A 54 0.31 13.71 2.68
N GLU A 55 -0.34 14.14 1.60
CA GLU A 55 -1.80 14.28 1.55
C GLU A 55 -2.49 12.90 1.63
N ARG A 56 -1.94 11.87 0.98
CA ARG A 56 -2.46 10.50 1.06
C ARG A 56 -2.35 9.95 2.49
N GLU A 57 -1.19 10.09 3.14
CA GLU A 57 -1.02 9.69 4.53
C GLU A 57 -1.91 10.49 5.48
N ALA A 58 -2.04 11.82 5.29
CA ALA A 58 -2.90 12.67 6.10
C ALA A 58 -4.37 12.25 5.96
N ARG A 59 -4.83 11.95 4.74
CA ARG A 59 -6.18 11.39 4.51
C ARG A 59 -6.34 10.03 5.19
N LEU A 60 -5.37 9.13 5.11
CA LEU A 60 -5.45 7.84 5.79
C LEU A 60 -5.51 7.99 7.32
N LYS A 61 -4.66 8.85 7.90
CA LYS A 61 -4.55 9.05 9.35
C LYS A 61 -5.69 9.90 9.94
N LEU A 62 -6.29 10.80 9.15
CA LEU A 62 -7.40 11.66 9.57
C LEU A 62 -8.78 11.12 9.15
N GLY A 63 -8.88 9.85 8.74
CA GLY A 63 -10.16 9.25 8.33
C GLY A 63 -10.79 9.92 7.09
N MET A 64 -9.94 10.39 6.18
CA MET A 64 -10.26 11.10 4.93
C MET A 64 -10.84 12.50 5.10
N LYS A 65 -10.58 13.17 6.23
CA LYS A 65 -11.11 14.52 6.51
C LYS A 65 -10.07 15.61 6.25
N LYS A 66 -10.39 16.61 5.40
CA LYS A 66 -9.55 17.82 5.25
C LYS A 66 -9.78 18.82 6.41
N PRO A 67 -8.78 19.65 6.78
CA PRO A 67 -9.00 20.76 7.71
C PRO A 67 -10.03 21.74 7.10
N GLY A 68 -11.17 21.91 7.76
CA GLY A 68 -12.28 22.73 7.28
C GLY A 68 -13.46 21.97 6.66
N GLU A 69 -13.38 20.64 6.56
CA GLU A 69 -14.48 19.80 6.09
C GLU A 69 -15.33 19.30 7.28
N GLY A 70 -16.64 19.54 7.26
CA GLY A 70 -17.58 19.05 8.27
C GLY A 70 -18.05 17.65 7.93
N VAL A 71 -17.67 16.65 8.73
CA VAL A 71 -18.21 15.29 8.61
C VAL A 71 -19.57 15.27 9.31
N VAL A 72 -20.64 15.10 8.53
CA VAL A 72 -21.99 14.87 9.07
C VAL A 72 -22.20 13.36 9.13
N VAL A 73 -22.10 12.80 10.34
CA VAL A 73 -22.53 11.43 10.59
C VAL A 73 -24.04 11.46 10.75
N ILE A 74 -24.76 10.96 9.74
CA ILE A 74 -26.20 10.73 9.84
C ILE A 74 -26.38 9.50 10.72
N GLN A 75 -26.58 9.72 12.01
CA GLN A 75 -27.13 8.70 12.90
C GLN A 75 -28.63 8.65 12.59
N ASP A 76 -29.09 7.53 12.03
CA ASP A 76 -30.52 7.27 11.96
C ASP A 76 -31.04 7.27 13.40
N ARG A 77 -31.84 8.28 13.71
CA ARG A 77 -32.50 8.43 15.00
C ARG A 77 -33.62 7.39 15.01
N ILE A 78 -33.33 6.21 15.53
CA ILE A 78 -34.39 5.39 16.12
C ILE A 78 -34.59 5.97 17.53
N ASP A 79 -35.83 6.29 17.83
CA ASP A 79 -36.25 7.13 18.95
C ASP A 79 -35.55 6.81 20.29
N GLY A 80 -35.02 7.86 20.92
CA GLY A 80 -35.23 8.03 22.36
C GLY A 80 -34.17 7.57 23.35
N GLN A 81 -32.92 7.26 22.98
CA GLN A 81 -31.86 7.11 24.00
C GLN A 81 -30.53 7.77 23.64
N VAL A 82 -30.16 8.78 24.43
CA VAL A 82 -28.81 9.35 24.46
C VAL A 82 -27.91 8.33 25.17
N VAL A 83 -27.23 7.49 24.39
CA VAL A 83 -26.17 6.64 24.92
C VAL A 83 -24.88 7.45 24.89
N ASN A 84 -24.59 8.12 26.01
CA ASN A 84 -23.21 8.50 26.32
C ASN A 84 -22.44 7.21 26.63
N SER A 85 -21.66 6.72 25.67
CA SER A 85 -20.66 5.70 25.92
C SER A 85 -19.35 6.14 25.29
N GLY A 86 -18.46 6.65 26.14
CA GLY A 86 -17.05 6.76 25.82
C GLY A 86 -16.47 5.37 25.54
N GLU A 87 -15.50 5.35 24.63
CA GLU A 87 -14.60 4.23 24.35
C GLU A 87 -15.23 2.84 24.32
N SER A 88 -15.73 2.41 23.16
CA SER A 88 -15.48 1.03 22.68
C SER A 88 -15.90 0.84 21.21
N ASP A 89 -14.95 0.27 20.47
CA ASP A 89 -15.07 -0.48 19.22
C ASP A 89 -15.38 0.26 17.89
N PRO A 90 -14.37 0.50 17.03
CA PRO A 90 -14.55 1.13 15.71
C PRO A 90 -15.20 0.20 14.66
N PHE A 91 -15.54 -1.04 15.01
CA PHE A 91 -16.15 -2.01 14.10
C PHE A 91 -17.55 -2.49 14.50
N GLY A 92 -18.19 -1.89 15.52
CA GLY A 92 -19.65 -1.93 15.67
C GLY A 92 -20.30 -3.31 15.80
N PHE A 93 -19.59 -4.33 16.27
CA PHE A 93 -20.20 -5.61 16.62
C PHE A 93 -20.64 -5.60 18.08
N VAL A 94 -21.81 -5.02 18.33
CA VAL A 94 -22.54 -5.27 19.59
C VAL A 94 -23.20 -6.64 19.45
N ILE A 95 -22.54 -7.67 19.97
CA ILE A 95 -23.18 -8.99 20.14
C ILE A 95 -23.95 -8.93 21.45
N ASP A 96 -25.23 -8.55 21.37
CA ASP A 96 -26.18 -8.73 22.47
C ASP A 96 -26.65 -10.20 22.46
N PRO A 97 -26.38 -11.00 23.52
CA PRO A 97 -26.75 -12.41 23.56
C PRO A 97 -28.26 -12.66 23.71
N GLU A 98 -29.09 -11.61 23.85
CA GLU A 98 -30.52 -11.75 24.14
C GLU A 98 -31.45 -11.06 23.11
N ALA A 99 -30.90 -10.54 22.01
CA ALA A 99 -31.72 -9.97 20.94
C ALA A 99 -32.38 -11.08 20.10
N GLU A 100 -33.72 -11.04 20.00
CA GLU A 100 -34.50 -11.85 19.07
C GLU A 100 -33.86 -11.80 17.68
N VAL A 101 -33.73 -12.97 17.03
CA VAL A 101 -33.21 -13.09 15.66
C VAL A 101 -34.23 -12.48 14.70
N VAL A 102 -34.26 -11.16 14.66
CA VAL A 102 -34.82 -10.41 13.54
C VAL A 102 -33.91 -10.77 12.37
N GLU A 103 -34.48 -11.32 11.29
CA GLU A 103 -33.75 -11.57 10.06
C GLU A 103 -33.23 -10.24 9.50
N ASP A 104 -32.09 -9.78 9.99
CA ASP A 104 -31.47 -8.55 9.51
C ASP A 104 -30.81 -8.86 8.17
N VAL A 105 -31.61 -8.69 7.11
CA VAL A 105 -31.13 -8.76 5.75
C VAL A 105 -30.01 -7.73 5.58
N SER A 106 -28.80 -8.22 5.28
CA SER A 106 -27.62 -7.37 5.15
C SER A 106 -27.86 -6.19 4.19
N ASN A 107 -27.24 -5.05 4.47
CA ASN A 107 -27.37 -3.84 3.64
C ASN A 107 -27.00 -4.11 2.17
N THR A 108 -26.02 -4.98 1.92
CA THR A 108 -25.64 -5.42 0.57
C THR A 108 -26.77 -6.12 -0.17
N SER A 109 -27.55 -6.95 0.53
CA SER A 109 -28.69 -7.66 -0.05
C SER A 109 -29.85 -6.71 -0.35
N LYS A 110 -30.09 -5.72 0.51
CA LYS A 110 -31.09 -4.66 0.28
C LYS A 110 -30.81 -3.87 -1.01
N TRP A 111 -29.55 -3.56 -1.29
CA TRP A 111 -29.16 -2.84 -2.50
C TRP A 111 -29.37 -3.69 -3.75
N TRP A 112 -29.06 -4.98 -3.68
CA TRP A 112 -29.31 -5.89 -4.78
C TRP A 112 -30.79 -5.94 -5.15
N TYR A 113 -31.67 -6.06 -4.15
CA TYR A 113 -33.12 -6.01 -4.38
C TYR A 113 -33.57 -4.66 -4.94
N TYR A 114 -33.04 -3.53 -4.44
CA TYR A 114 -33.40 -2.22 -4.97
C TYR A 114 -33.12 -2.07 -6.48
N PHE A 115 -31.98 -2.58 -6.96
CA PHE A 115 -31.59 -2.42 -8.37
C PHE A 115 -32.13 -3.50 -9.30
N PHE A 116 -32.31 -4.74 -8.80
CA PHE A 116 -32.58 -5.90 -9.66
C PHE A 116 -33.86 -6.64 -9.31
N ASP A 117 -34.47 -6.38 -8.14
CA ASP A 117 -35.70 -7.07 -7.71
C ASP A 117 -36.55 -6.22 -6.75
N LYS A 118 -37.32 -5.32 -7.35
CA LYS A 118 -38.17 -4.37 -6.62
C LYS A 118 -39.26 -5.05 -5.78
N THR A 119 -39.75 -6.22 -6.22
CA THR A 119 -40.81 -6.95 -5.52
C THR A 119 -40.33 -7.50 -4.16
N ASN A 120 -39.08 -7.93 -4.07
CA ASN A 120 -38.48 -8.36 -2.80
C ASN A 120 -38.09 -7.16 -1.92
N TYR A 121 -37.68 -6.04 -2.51
CA TYR A 121 -37.40 -4.80 -1.75
C TYR A 121 -38.63 -4.31 -0.97
N ASP A 122 -39.80 -4.24 -1.62
CA ASP A 122 -41.03 -3.72 -1.00
C ASP A 122 -41.54 -4.62 0.15
N ARG A 123 -41.29 -5.94 0.08
CA ARG A 123 -41.69 -6.90 1.13
C ARG A 123 -40.90 -6.75 2.43
N HIS A 124 -39.63 -6.38 2.33
CA HIS A 124 -38.75 -6.21 3.49
C HIS A 124 -38.80 -4.79 4.09
N GLN A 125 -39.55 -3.86 3.47
CA GLN A 125 -39.76 -2.51 4.01
C GLN A 125 -41.01 -2.40 4.90
N SER A 126 -41.92 -3.38 4.87
CA SER A 126 -43.25 -3.28 5.51
C SER A 126 -43.45 -4.12 6.78
N SER A 127 -42.38 -4.51 7.49
CA SER A 127 -42.46 -5.15 8.82
C SER A 127 -41.84 -4.28 9.88
#